data_AF-A0AAW9JIG4-F1
#
_entry.id   AF-A0AAW9JIG4-F1
#
_cell.length_a   1.000
_cell.length_b   1.000
_cell.length_c   1.000
_cell.angle_alpha   90.00
_cell.angle_beta   90.00
_cell.angle_gamma   90.00
#
_symmetry.space_group_name_H-M   'P 1'
#
loop_
_entity.id
_entity.type
_entity.pdbx_description
1 polymer ?
#
loop_
_entity_poly.entity_id
_entity_poly.type
_entity_poly.pdbx_seq_one_letter_code
_entity_poly.pdbx_strand_id
1 'polypeptide(L)'
;MLFYLAVFTQGERYITVTFPDIPSAITQGKTQEEALEMAQEVLGFALEDYEKYPKASDIVELQKQHPESTIAVIGIDMAAYNRKYHSKKAPLCSKKLSKKCLNCYDYLVPNRRSPASPKPGTI
;
A
#
# COMPACT_ATOMS: atom_id res chain seq x y z
N MET A 1 9.89 4.05 11.51
CA MET A 1 9.10 2.87 11.91
C MET A 1 7.82 3.36 12.57
N LEU A 2 6.68 2.82 12.16
CA LEU A 2 5.35 3.07 12.71
C LEU A 2 4.79 1.76 13.24
N PHE A 3 3.87 1.83 14.20
CA PHE A 3 3.23 0.67 14.80
C PHE A 3 1.74 0.93 14.94
N TYR A 4 0.92 -0.01 14.47
CA TYR A 4 -0.52 0.05 14.60
C TYR A 4 -1.07 -1.28 15.09
N LEU A 5 -2.19 -1.22 15.79
CA LEU A 5 -2.90 -2.40 16.26
C LEU A 5 -3.80 -2.92 15.15
N ALA A 6 -3.71 -4.21 14.90
CA ALA A 6 -4.56 -4.93 13.97
C ALA A 6 -5.46 -5.88 14.75
N VAL A 7 -6.73 -5.91 14.39
CA VAL A 7 -7.74 -6.82 14.93
C VAL A 7 -7.93 -7.97 13.93
N PHE A 8 -7.64 -9.19 14.38
CA PHE A 8 -7.79 -10.41 13.63
C PHE A 8 -9.08 -11.10 14.08
N THR A 9 -10.03 -11.19 13.16
CA THR A 9 -11.33 -11.81 13.39
C THR A 9 -11.43 -13.10 12.60
N GLN A 10 -11.63 -14.21 13.31
CA GLN A 10 -11.77 -15.53 12.71
C GLN A 10 -13.15 -15.65 12.04
N GLY A 11 -13.17 -15.77 10.71
CA GLY A 11 -14.35 -16.15 9.95
C GLY A 11 -14.39 -17.66 9.68
N GLU A 12 -15.36 -18.10 8.87
CA GLU A 12 -15.52 -19.52 8.52
C GLU A 12 -14.37 -20.08 7.67
N ARG A 13 -13.78 -19.25 6.80
CA ARG A 13 -12.76 -19.68 5.81
C ARG A 13 -11.51 -18.82 5.78
N TYR A 14 -11.60 -17.60 6.31
CA TYR A 14 -10.54 -16.61 6.25
C TYR A 14 -10.47 -15.88 7.60
N ILE A 15 -9.28 -15.38 7.91
CA ILE A 15 -9.03 -14.47 9.01
C ILE A 15 -9.06 -13.06 8.42
N THR A 16 -10.01 -12.25 8.85
CA THR A 16 -10.10 -10.85 8.44
C THR A 16 -9.23 -10.01 9.37
N VAL A 17 -8.46 -9.09 8.79
CA VAL A 17 -7.62 -8.14 9.53
C VAL A 17 -8.08 -6.73 9.26
N THR A 18 -8.33 -5.98 10.32
CA THR A 18 -8.72 -4.57 10.27
C THR A 18 -7.84 -3.71 11.16
N PHE A 19 -7.69 -2.44 10.79
CA PHE A 19 -6.98 -1.44 11.59
C PHE A 19 -7.98 -0.36 12.03
N PRO A 20 -8.31 -0.27 13.33
CA PRO A 20 -9.26 0.74 13.83
C PRO A 20 -8.85 2.18 13.51
N ASP A 21 -7.54 2.46 13.57
CA ASP A 21 -6.98 3.79 13.30
C ASP A 21 -6.86 4.11 11.81
N ILE A 22 -6.88 3.08 10.95
CA ILE A 22 -6.78 3.20 9.49
C ILE A 22 -7.91 2.36 8.85
N PRO A 23 -9.16 2.87 8.84
CA PRO A 23 -10.31 2.10 8.38
C PRO A 23 -10.26 1.65 6.92
N SER A 24 -9.43 2.31 6.09
CA SER A 24 -9.18 1.91 4.69
C SER A 24 -8.31 0.65 4.58
N ALA A 25 -7.57 0.28 5.63
CA ALA A 25 -6.74 -0.91 5.68
C ALA A 25 -7.56 -2.12 6.15
N ILE A 26 -8.09 -2.86 5.18
CA ILE A 26 -8.81 -4.11 5.42
C ILE A 26 -8.22 -5.18 4.51
N THR A 27 -7.90 -6.34 5.08
CA THR A 27 -7.39 -7.48 4.32
C THR A 27 -7.80 -8.80 4.95
N GLN A 28 -7.43 -9.90 4.32
CA GLN A 28 -7.72 -11.25 4.81
C GLN A 28 -6.65 -12.25 4.38
N GLY A 29 -6.51 -13.33 5.14
CA GLY A 29 -5.66 -14.48 4.82
C GLY A 29 -6.34 -15.80 5.21
N LYS A 30 -5.91 -16.93 4.62
CA LYS A 30 -6.41 -18.26 4.98
C LYS A 30 -5.72 -18.79 6.23
N THR A 31 -4.45 -18.44 6.42
CA THR A 31 -3.67 -18.76 7.62
C THR A 31 -3.32 -17.49 8.37
N GLN A 32 -2.87 -17.64 9.62
CA GLN A 32 -2.49 -16.51 10.45
C GLN A 32 -1.23 -15.82 9.92
N GLU A 33 -0.30 -16.58 9.34
CA GLU A 33 0.90 -16.07 8.67
C GLU A 33 0.55 -15.27 7.42
N GLU A 34 -0.34 -15.81 6.56
CA GLU A 34 -0.81 -15.10 5.37
C GLU A 34 -1.54 -13.80 5.78
N ALA A 35 -2.43 -13.87 6.77
CA ALA A 35 -3.14 -12.70 7.26
C ALA A 35 -2.18 -11.62 7.81
N LEU A 36 -1.10 -12.02 8.49
CA LEU A 36 -0.08 -11.12 9.02
C LEU A 36 0.74 -10.45 7.91
N GLU A 37 1.17 -11.21 6.91
CA GLU A 37 1.89 -10.70 5.74
C GLU A 37 1.03 -9.68 5.00
N MET A 38 -0.22 -10.05 4.70
CA MET A 38 -1.18 -9.19 4.03
C MET A 38 -1.50 -7.93 4.86
N ALA A 39 -1.53 -8.04 6.19
CA ALA A 39 -1.76 -6.90 7.10
C ALA A 39 -0.64 -5.86 6.99
N GLN A 40 0.63 -6.29 6.90
CA GLN A 40 1.76 -5.39 6.76
C GLN A 40 1.75 -4.67 5.40
N GLU A 41 1.39 -5.37 4.33
CA GLU A 41 1.30 -4.78 2.99
C GLU A 41 0.15 -3.76 2.89
N VAL A 42 -1.06 -4.12 3.34
CA VAL A 42 -2.22 -3.21 3.27
C VAL A 42 -2.04 -1.99 4.16
N LEU A 43 -1.35 -2.13 5.29
CA LEU A 43 -1.03 -1.01 6.18
C LEU A 43 -0.15 0.02 5.46
N GLY A 44 0.88 -0.43 4.73
CA GLY A 44 1.74 0.46 3.95
C GLY A 44 0.99 1.17 2.85
N PHE A 45 0.18 0.43 2.11
CA PHE A 45 -0.65 0.97 1.04
C PHE A 45 -1.61 2.04 1.56
N ALA A 46 -2.34 1.74 2.64
CA ALA A 46 -3.32 2.66 3.20
C ALA A 46 -2.67 3.94 3.78
N LEU A 47 -1.45 3.84 4.32
CA LEU A 47 -0.72 4.99 4.85
C LEU A 47 -0.20 5.93 3.77
N GLU A 48 -0.17 5.53 2.49
CA GLU A 48 0.22 6.43 1.38
C GLU A 48 -0.74 7.61 1.22
N ASP A 49 -2.03 7.39 1.52
CA ASP A 49 -3.08 8.40 1.38
C ASP A 49 -3.07 9.43 2.53
N TYR A 50 -2.22 9.26 3.55
CA TYR A 50 -2.15 10.14 4.71
C TYR A 50 -0.96 11.11 4.61
N GLU A 51 -1.24 12.41 4.56
CA GLU A 51 -0.21 13.46 4.72
C GLU A 51 0.39 13.46 6.13
N LYS A 52 -0.45 13.16 7.13
CA LYS A 52 -0.06 13.00 8.53
C LYS A 52 -0.65 11.70 9.06
N TYR A 53 0.22 10.83 9.55
CA TYR A 53 -0.18 9.53 10.07
C TYR A 53 -1.09 9.66 11.30
N PRO A 54 -2.15 8.83 11.40
CA PRO A 54 -3.04 8.82 12.55
C PRO A 54 -2.29 8.40 13.83
N LYS A 55 -2.82 8.79 14.98
CA LYS A 55 -2.30 8.33 16.27
C LYS A 55 -2.76 6.89 16.49
N ALA A 56 -1.86 6.00 16.88
CA ALA A 56 -2.20 4.63 17.24
C ALA A 56 -3.08 4.59 18.50
N SER A 57 -4.08 3.71 18.48
CA SER A 57 -4.96 3.40 19.61
C SER A 57 -4.24 2.67 20.75
N ASP A 58 -4.83 2.73 21.94
CA ASP A 58 -4.35 2.00 23.12
C ASP A 58 -4.75 0.52 23.07
N ILE A 59 -3.81 -0.36 23.42
CA ILE A 59 -4.02 -1.82 23.35
C ILE A 59 -5.04 -2.33 24.36
N VAL A 60 -5.09 -1.73 25.55
CA VAL A 60 -6.00 -2.14 26.63
C VAL A 60 -7.43 -1.77 26.28
N GLU A 61 -7.63 -0.59 25.70
CA GLU A 61 -8.94 -0.18 25.21
C GLU A 61 -9.43 -1.07 24.06
N LEU A 62 -8.54 -1.36 23.10
CA LEU A 62 -8.91 -2.18 21.95
C LEU A 62 -9.27 -3.63 22.33
N GLN A 63 -8.53 -4.21 23.28
CA GLN A 63 -8.84 -5.55 23.82
C GLN A 63 -10.23 -5.61 24.47
N LYS A 64 -10.64 -4.55 25.17
CA LYS A 64 -11.98 -4.49 25.77
C LYS A 64 -13.10 -4.42 24.73
N GLN A 65 -12.84 -3.74 23.60
CA GLN A 65 -13.81 -3.60 22.52
C GLN A 65 -13.94 -4.88 21.68
N HIS A 66 -12.87 -5.68 21.58
CA HIS A 66 -12.81 -6.90 20.78
C HIS A 66 -12.36 -8.12 21.60
N PRO A 67 -13.18 -8.61 22.56
CA PRO A 67 -12.77 -9.67 23.49
C PRO A 67 -12.54 -11.04 22.82
N GLU A 68 -13.21 -11.30 21.69
CA GLU A 68 -13.14 -12.57 20.96
C GLU A 68 -12.13 -12.54 19.80
N SER A 69 -11.50 -11.38 19.55
CA SER A 69 -10.55 -11.19 18.45
C SER A 69 -9.11 -11.28 18.93
N THR A 70 -8.21 -11.71 18.06
CA THR A 70 -6.77 -11.64 18.34
C THR A 70 -6.26 -10.26 17.95
N ILE A 71 -5.52 -9.61 18.85
CA ILE A 71 -4.92 -8.30 18.57
C ILE A 71 -3.41 -8.48 18.41
N ALA A 72 -2.85 -7.93 17.34
CA ALA A 72 -1.42 -7.93 17.09
C ALA A 72 -0.91 -6.52 16.75
N VAL A 73 0.33 -6.24 17.13
CA VAL A 73 1.03 -5.01 16.76
C VAL A 73 1.72 -5.23 15.42
N ILE A 74 1.37 -4.43 14.42
CA ILE A 74 1.97 -4.47 13.08
C ILE A 74 2.93 -3.31 12.93
N GLY A 75 4.20 -3.63 12.71
CA GLY A 75 5.26 -2.66 12.47
C GLY A 75 5.48 -2.42 10.99
N ILE A 76 5.67 -1.16 10.61
CA ILE A 76 6.00 -0.78 9.23
C ILE A 76 7.06 0.30 9.15
N ASP A 77 8.04 0.09 8.26
CA ASP A 77 8.97 1.12 7.84
C ASP A 77 8.52 1.68 6.48
N MET A 78 7.88 2.86 6.50
CA MET A 78 7.43 3.53 5.28
C MET A 78 8.58 3.83 4.31
N ALA A 79 9.81 4.02 4.81
CA ALA A 79 10.96 4.21 3.92
C ALA A 79 11.32 2.90 3.19
N ALA A 80 11.26 1.76 3.88
CA ALA A 80 11.48 0.44 3.27
C ALA A 80 10.34 0.06 2.32
N TYR A 81 9.10 0.29 2.73
CA TYR A 81 7.91 0.11 1.91
C TYR A 81 7.99 0.93 0.62
N ASN A 82 8.31 2.23 0.70
CA ASN A 82 8.48 3.09 -0.47
C ASN A 82 9.63 2.62 -1.39
N ARG A 83 10.72 2.07 -0.85
CA ARG A 83 11.77 1.47 -1.69
C ARG A 83 11.29 0.22 -2.42
N LYS A 84 10.44 -0.60 -1.79
CA LYS A 84 9.90 -1.85 -2.35
C LYS A 84 8.89 -1.57 -3.46
N TYR A 85 7.92 -0.69 -3.23
CA TYR A 85 6.78 -0.49 -4.14
C TYR A 85 6.90 0.76 -5.04
N HIS A 86 7.62 1.79 -4.61
CA HIS A 86 7.82 3.04 -5.36
C HIS A 86 9.25 3.19 -5.88
N SER A 87 9.82 2.10 -6.40
CA SER A 87 11.16 2.13 -6.97
C SER A 87 11.25 3.21 -8.05
N LYS A 88 11.93 4.32 -7.72
CA LYS A 88 12.24 5.37 -8.68
C LYS A 88 12.99 4.69 -9.82
N LYS A 89 12.39 4.63 -11.01
CA LYS A 89 13.16 4.44 -12.24
C LYS A 89 14.15 5.61 -12.27
N ALA A 90 15.40 5.38 -11.87
CA ALA A 90 16.44 6.34 -12.14
C ALA A 90 16.44 6.57 -13.66
N PRO A 91 16.34 7.81 -14.18
CA PRO A 91 16.65 8.01 -15.57
C PRO A 91 18.07 7.45 -15.77
N LEU A 92 18.24 6.55 -16.75
CA LEU A 92 19.54 6.09 -17.19
C LEU A 92 20.32 7.30 -17.72
N CYS A 93 20.97 8.04 -16.84
CA CYS A 93 22.06 8.93 -17.20
C CYS A 93 22.89 9.25 -15.97
N SER A 94 23.70 8.29 -15.54
CA SER A 94 24.80 8.57 -14.62
C SER A 94 26.06 7.91 -15.15
N LYS A 95 26.84 8.67 -15.94
CA LYS A 95 28.30 8.90 -15.77
C LYS A 95 28.92 9.35 -17.10
N LYS A 96 29.59 10.50 -17.04
CA LYS A 96 30.29 11.27 -18.09
C LYS A 96 29.39 12.01 -19.09
N LEU A 97 29.00 13.23 -18.71
CA LEU A 97 28.74 14.30 -19.69
C LEU A 97 30.03 14.58 -20.48
N SER A 98 30.27 13.80 -21.54
CA SER A 98 31.02 14.30 -22.69
C SER A 98 30.10 15.29 -23.42
N LYS A 99 30.65 16.42 -23.87
CA LYS A 99 29.95 17.57 -24.48
C LYS A 99 29.29 17.27 -25.84
N LYS A 100 28.57 16.15 -25.99
CA LYS A 100 27.96 15.72 -27.26
C LYS A 100 26.54 15.15 -27.17
N CYS A 101 25.86 15.25 -26.02
CA CYS A 101 24.45 14.85 -25.91
C CYS A 101 23.56 16.06 -25.63
N LEU A 102 23.53 17.03 -26.55
CA LEU A 102 22.33 17.83 -26.76
C LEU A 102 21.49 17.07 -27.79
N ASN A 103 20.35 16.52 -27.36
CA ASN A 103 19.15 16.14 -28.13
C ASN A 103 18.49 14.85 -27.61
N CYS A 104 18.17 14.82 -26.32
CA CYS A 104 17.20 13.85 -25.80
C CYS A 104 16.05 14.59 -25.09
N TYR A 105 15.55 15.65 -25.73
CA TYR A 105 14.21 16.16 -25.47
C TYR A 105 13.25 15.31 -26.30
N ASP A 106 12.90 14.11 -25.83
CA ASP A 106 11.86 13.26 -26.46
C ASP A 106 11.16 12.31 -25.47
N TYR A 107 11.28 12.51 -24.16
CA TYR A 107 10.53 11.74 -23.16
C TYR A 107 9.53 12.61 -22.41
N LEU A 108 8.60 13.21 -23.16
CA LEU A 108 7.36 13.75 -22.62
C LEU A 108 6.20 13.50 -23.60
N VAL A 109 5.70 12.26 -23.69
CA VAL A 109 4.30 12.00 -24.08
C VAL A 109 3.74 10.80 -23.30
N PRO A 110 2.62 10.94 -22.56
CA PRO A 110 1.97 9.85 -21.86
C PRO A 110 1.15 8.99 -22.84
N ASN A 111 1.52 7.72 -23.01
CA ASN A 111 0.72 6.78 -23.80
C ASN A 111 -0.37 6.15 -22.92
N ARG A 112 -1.50 6.84 -22.73
CA ARG A 112 -2.78 6.21 -22.35
C ARG A 112 -3.55 5.89 -23.64
N ARG A 113 -3.42 4.68 -24.15
CA ARG A 113 -4.45 4.11 -25.03
C ARG A 113 -5.61 3.64 -24.16
N SER A 114 -6.68 4.42 -24.08
CA SER A 114 -8.00 3.88 -23.74
C SER A 114 -8.43 2.88 -24.82
N PRO A 115 -9.10 1.78 -24.48
CA PRO A 115 -9.74 0.94 -25.49
C PRO A 115 -10.84 1.74 -26.19
N ALA A 116 -10.78 1.82 -27.51
CA ALA A 116 -11.79 2.47 -28.32
C ALA A 116 -13.12 1.72 -28.20
N SER A 117 -14.19 2.41 -27.78
CA SER A 117 -15.57 1.95 -27.96
C SER A 117 -15.93 1.97 -29.46
N PRO A 118 -16.68 0.98 -29.97
CA PRO A 118 -17.07 0.94 -31.37
C PRO A 118 -18.09 2.05 -31.68
N LYS A 119 -17.88 2.79 -32.78
CA LYS A 119 -18.82 3.82 -33.26
C LYS A 119 -19.94 3.16 -34.08
N PRO A 120 -21.21 3.58 -33.93
CA PRO A 120 -22.28 3.20 -34.85
C PRO A 120 -22.05 3.86 -36.22
N GLY A 121 -22.28 3.08 -37.29
CA GLY A 121 -22.12 3.49 -38.67
C GLY A 121 -23.11 4.59 -39.06
N THR A 122 -22.61 5.52 -39.87
CA THR A 122 -23.41 6.48 -40.62
C THR A 122 -23.86 5.83 -41.92
N ILE A 123 -25.16 5.88 -42.19
CA ILE A 123 -25.66 6.42 -43.46
C ILE A 123 -26.55 7.61 -43.08
#